data_AF-A0A5J5KW46-F1
#
_entry.id   AF-A0A5J5KW46-F1
#
_cell.length_a   1.000
_cell.length_b   1.000
_cell.length_c   1.000
_cell.angle_alpha   90.00
_cell.angle_beta   90.00
_cell.angle_gamma   90.00
#
_symmetry.space_group_name_H-M   'P 1'
#
loop_
_entity.id
_entity.type
_entity.pdbx_description
1 polymer ?
#
loop_
_entity_poly.entity_id
_entity_poly.type
_entity_poly.pdbx_seq_one_letter_code
_entity_poly.pdbx_strand_id
1 'polypeptide(L)'
;MRRIPLSVAASVVGLLALSACGSEPLTERSFDSVADLRSAVTDQDLTCDSEDVVHGDGYKESMSCGDNVWLILFEDEQQKNARVDQYEESNSSYVDGPNWVVVAPQAELDRITN
;
A
#
# COMPACT_ATOMS: atom_id res chain seq x y z
N MET A 1 -0.09 65.75 -21.62
CA MET A 1 -0.79 65.53 -20.32
C MET A 1 -0.90 64.03 -20.11
N ARG A 2 -0.20 63.46 -19.11
CA ARG A 2 -0.75 62.79 -17.90
C ARG A 2 -1.58 61.52 -18.23
N ARG A 3 -1.39 60.31 -17.71
CA ARG A 3 -0.62 59.70 -16.60
C ARG A 3 -0.59 58.16 -16.82
N ILE A 4 0.52 57.49 -16.50
CA ILE A 4 0.62 56.09 -16.01
C ILE A 4 0.43 56.17 -14.45
N PRO A 5 0.14 55.13 -13.63
CA PRO A 5 -0.28 53.71 -13.82
C PRO A 5 -1.55 53.35 -13.01
N LEU A 6 -2.09 52.13 -13.16
CA LEU A 6 -2.68 51.43 -11.99
C LEU A 6 -2.52 49.91 -12.12
N SER A 7 -1.57 49.38 -11.36
CA SER A 7 -1.52 47.98 -10.97
C SER A 7 -2.76 47.63 -10.16
N VAL A 8 -3.44 46.54 -10.51
CA VAL A 8 -4.24 45.78 -9.54
C VAL A 8 -3.69 44.37 -9.53
N ALA A 9 -2.80 44.15 -8.57
CA ALA A 9 -2.46 42.82 -8.08
C ALA A 9 -3.71 42.23 -7.46
N ALA A 10 -4.32 41.24 -8.12
CA ALA A 10 -5.26 40.34 -7.47
C ALA A 10 -4.46 39.17 -6.90
N SER A 11 -3.90 39.41 -5.71
CA SER A 11 -3.55 38.35 -4.76
C SER A 11 -4.83 37.64 -4.29
N VAL A 12 -4.67 36.48 -3.62
CA VAL A 12 -5.68 35.66 -2.91
C VAL A 12 -6.18 34.51 -3.81
N VAL A 13 -5.87 33.23 -3.56
CA VAL A 13 -5.90 32.48 -2.30
C VAL A 13 -4.72 31.50 -2.28
N GLY A 14 -3.84 31.63 -1.29
CA GLY A 14 -3.00 30.53 -0.86
C GLY A 14 -3.91 29.45 -0.29
N LEU A 15 -4.24 28.44 -1.08
CA LEU A 15 -4.62 27.14 -0.56
C LEU A 15 -3.32 26.51 -0.06
N LEU A 16 -2.93 26.93 1.14
CA LEU A 16 -2.28 26.04 2.09
C LEU A 16 -3.29 24.92 2.35
N ALA A 17 -3.39 23.98 1.41
CA ALA A 17 -3.81 22.64 1.74
C ALA A 17 -2.76 22.19 2.75
N LEU A 18 -3.14 22.28 4.02
CA LEU A 18 -2.53 21.44 5.04
C LEU A 18 -2.62 20.04 4.47
N SER A 19 -1.53 19.54 3.89
CA SER A 19 -1.28 18.13 3.81
C SER A 19 -1.31 17.69 5.26
N ALA A 20 -2.49 17.27 5.70
CA ALA A 20 -2.66 16.46 6.87
C ALA A 20 -1.63 15.35 6.67
N CYS A 21 -0.56 15.40 7.45
CA CYS A 21 0.39 14.33 7.61
C CYS A 21 -0.35 13.25 8.43
N GLY A 22 -1.45 12.76 7.87
CA GLY A 22 -2.11 11.53 8.26
C GLY A 22 -1.56 10.51 7.30
N SER A 23 -0.81 9.55 7.84
CA SER A 23 -0.37 8.38 7.09
C SER A 23 -1.60 7.77 6.41
N GLU A 24 -1.62 7.70 5.07
CA GLU A 24 -2.68 6.97 4.38
C GLU A 24 -2.70 5.53 4.89
N PRO A 25 -3.89 4.94 5.16
CA PRO A 25 -4.01 3.55 5.55
C PRO A 25 -3.26 2.64 4.58
N LEU A 26 -2.61 1.60 5.11
CA LEU A 26 -1.84 0.66 4.28
C LEU A 26 -2.70 0.07 3.15
N THR A 27 -3.95 -0.25 3.45
CA THR A 27 -4.96 -0.83 2.55
C THR A 27 -5.34 0.06 1.37
N GLU A 28 -5.04 1.36 1.41
CA GLU A 28 -5.32 2.30 0.32
C GLU A 28 -4.11 2.51 -0.60
N ARG A 29 -2.93 1.96 -0.25
CA ARG A 29 -1.66 2.21 -0.94
C ARG A 29 -1.28 1.07 -1.88
N SER A 30 -0.87 1.40 -3.11
CA SER A 30 -0.21 0.46 -4.02
C SER A 30 1.31 0.46 -3.82
N PHE A 31 1.97 -0.62 -4.21
CA PHE A 31 3.42 -0.77 -4.11
C PHE A 31 4.06 -1.15 -5.45
N ASP A 32 5.29 -0.71 -5.67
CA ASP A 32 6.05 -1.02 -6.88
C ASP A 32 6.83 -2.33 -6.76
N SER A 33 7.20 -2.72 -5.54
CA SER A 33 7.92 -3.97 -5.23
C SER A 33 7.45 -4.61 -3.93
N VAL A 34 7.67 -5.91 -3.77
CA VAL A 34 7.37 -6.61 -2.51
C VAL A 34 8.28 -6.13 -1.37
N ALA A 35 9.44 -5.56 -1.68
CA ALA A 35 10.32 -4.94 -0.69
C ALA A 35 9.75 -3.63 -0.12
N ASP A 36 9.04 -2.84 -0.94
CA ASP A 36 8.33 -1.64 -0.46
C ASP A 36 7.15 -2.04 0.43
N LEU A 37 6.41 -3.08 0.02
CA LEU A 37 5.34 -3.67 0.83
C LEU A 37 5.90 -4.19 2.17
N ARG A 38 7.01 -4.94 2.15
CA ARG A 38 7.72 -5.42 3.34
C ARG A 38 8.02 -4.25 4.28
N SER A 39 8.61 -3.18 3.75
CA SER A 39 8.98 -2.02 4.55
C SER A 39 7.74 -1.40 5.22
N ALA A 40 6.64 -1.28 4.47
CA ALA A 40 5.40 -0.70 4.99
C ALA A 40 4.71 -1.58 6.05
N VAL A 41 4.77 -2.92 5.94
CA VAL A 41 4.25 -3.81 6.99
C VAL A 41 5.17 -3.86 8.21
N THR A 42 6.49 -3.77 8.02
CA THR A 42 7.45 -3.72 9.14
C THR A 42 7.38 -2.42 9.92
N ASP A 43 7.03 -1.31 9.26
CA ASP A 43 6.75 -0.02 9.92
C ASP A 43 5.53 -0.11 10.87
N GLN A 44 4.68 -1.12 10.68
CA GLN A 44 3.51 -1.45 11.50
C GLN A 44 3.77 -2.64 12.44
N ASP A 45 5.03 -2.88 12.81
CA ASP A 45 5.47 -3.95 13.72
C ASP A 45 5.19 -5.40 13.25
N LEU A 46 4.92 -5.62 11.95
CA LEU A 46 4.92 -6.96 11.36
C LEU A 46 6.37 -7.38 11.07
N THR A 47 6.87 -8.38 11.80
CA THR A 47 8.24 -8.85 11.59
C THR A 47 8.39 -9.55 10.24
N CYS A 48 9.37 -9.13 9.44
CA CYS A 48 9.73 -9.77 8.19
C CYS A 48 11.23 -9.60 7.89
N ASP A 49 12.02 -10.60 8.28
CA ASP A 49 13.49 -10.58 8.09
C ASP A 49 13.93 -11.19 6.75
N SER A 50 12.97 -11.63 5.93
CA SER A 50 13.27 -12.24 4.64
C SER A 50 13.66 -11.20 3.62
N GLU A 51 14.63 -11.56 2.78
CA GLU A 51 15.04 -10.82 1.59
C GLU A 51 14.78 -11.60 0.31
N ASP A 52 14.25 -12.83 0.44
CA ASP A 52 14.03 -13.73 -0.68
C ASP A 52 12.74 -13.35 -1.41
N VAL A 53 12.93 -12.74 -2.58
CA VAL A 53 11.85 -12.40 -3.52
C VAL A 53 11.70 -13.53 -4.53
N VAL A 54 10.46 -13.99 -4.70
CA VAL A 54 10.08 -14.99 -5.69
C VAL A 54 9.16 -14.35 -6.72
N HIS A 55 9.41 -14.62 -8.00
CA HIS A 55 8.54 -14.27 -9.13
C HIS A 55 7.82 -15.53 -9.63
N GLY A 56 6.56 -15.41 -10.04
CA GLY A 56 5.79 -16.58 -10.47
C GLY A 56 4.63 -16.25 -11.39
N ASP A 57 4.03 -17.28 -11.97
CA ASP A 57 2.84 -17.12 -12.79
C ASP A 57 1.63 -16.83 -11.90
N GLY A 58 1.06 -15.62 -12.00
CA GLY A 58 -0.13 -15.21 -11.25
C GLY A 58 0.10 -14.18 -10.14
N TYR A 59 1.34 -13.74 -9.93
CA TYR A 59 1.68 -12.57 -9.11
C TYR A 59 2.96 -11.94 -9.66
N LYS A 60 3.18 -10.66 -9.39
CA LYS A 60 4.40 -9.95 -9.80
C LYS A 60 5.58 -10.41 -8.95
N GLU A 61 5.45 -10.29 -7.63
CA GLU A 61 6.47 -10.64 -6.65
C GLU A 61 5.84 -11.25 -5.40
N SER A 62 6.55 -12.12 -4.71
CA SER A 62 6.15 -12.63 -3.41
C SER A 62 7.33 -12.81 -2.48
N MET A 63 7.07 -12.76 -1.18
CA MET A 63 8.04 -12.95 -0.13
C MET A 63 7.41 -13.68 1.05
N SER A 64 8.13 -14.64 1.62
CA SER A 64 7.76 -15.31 2.87
C SER A 64 8.47 -14.64 4.03
N CYS A 65 7.71 -14.19 5.03
CA CYS A 65 8.20 -13.61 6.27
C CYS A 65 8.12 -14.65 7.41
N GLY A 66 8.69 -15.83 7.18
CA GLY A 66 8.56 -17.00 8.05
C GLY A 66 7.43 -17.95 7.62
N ASP A 67 7.05 -18.87 8.50
CA ASP A 67 6.23 -20.03 8.10
C ASP A 67 4.80 -19.67 7.67
N ASN A 68 4.23 -18.60 8.23
CA ASN A 68 2.80 -18.31 8.11
C ASN A 68 2.49 -16.91 7.57
N VAL A 69 3.51 -16.13 7.19
CA VAL A 69 3.32 -14.76 6.69
C VAL A 69 3.84 -14.69 5.27
N TRP A 70 2.96 -14.29 4.35
CA TRP A 70 3.28 -14.16 2.93
C TRP A 70 2.85 -12.78 2.44
N LEU A 71 3.80 -12.07 1.85
CA LEU A 71 3.58 -10.81 1.15
C LEU A 71 3.51 -11.13 -0.34
N ILE A 72 2.45 -10.69 -1.01
CA ILE A 72 2.23 -11.00 -2.42
C ILE A 72 1.85 -9.70 -3.13
N LEU A 73 2.63 -9.34 -4.13
CA LEU A 73 2.41 -8.21 -5.01
C LEU A 73 1.92 -8.71 -6.37
N PHE A 74 0.93 -8.04 -6.92
CA PHE A 74 0.33 -8.34 -8.22
C PHE A 74 0.65 -7.22 -9.21
N GLU A 75 0.58 -7.55 -10.50
CA GLU A 75 0.75 -6.57 -11.59
C GLU A 75 -0.37 -5.53 -11.56
N ASP A 76 -1.59 -5.98 -11.24
CA ASP A 76 -2.78 -5.15 -11.18
C ASP A 76 -3.84 -5.73 -10.23
N GLU A 77 -4.90 -4.95 -10.02
CA GLU A 77 -6.03 -5.30 -9.17
C GLU A 77 -6.83 -6.50 -9.70
N GLN A 78 -6.86 -6.72 -11.02
CA GLN A 78 -7.58 -7.83 -11.62
C GLN A 78 -6.93 -9.17 -11.26
N GLN A 79 -5.60 -9.25 -11.37
CA GLN A 79 -4.82 -10.42 -10.97
C GLN A 79 -4.95 -10.68 -9.46
N LYS A 80 -4.89 -9.62 -8.65
CA LYS A 80 -5.10 -9.68 -7.19
C LYS A 80 -6.48 -10.27 -6.86
N ASN A 81 -7.55 -9.72 -7.42
CA ASN A 81 -8.92 -10.14 -7.12
C ASN A 81 -9.16 -11.62 -7.49
N ALA A 82 -8.62 -12.09 -8.62
CA ALA A 82 -8.69 -13.50 -8.99
C ALA A 82 -8.01 -14.45 -7.99
N ARG A 83 -7.05 -13.94 -7.19
CA ARG A 83 -6.38 -14.68 -6.13
C ARG A 83 -7.10 -14.54 -4.79
N VAL A 84 -7.66 -13.38 -4.49
CA VAL A 84 -8.48 -13.13 -3.29
C VAL A 84 -9.67 -14.08 -3.23
N ASP A 85 -10.38 -14.29 -4.35
CA ASP A 85 -11.50 -15.24 -4.42
C ASP A 85 -11.11 -16.64 -3.90
N GLN A 86 -9.87 -17.08 -4.17
CA GLN A 86 -9.36 -18.39 -3.71
C GLN A 86 -9.03 -18.39 -2.21
N TYR A 87 -8.64 -17.25 -1.65
CA TYR A 87 -8.42 -17.11 -0.20
C TYR A 87 -9.73 -17.12 0.58
N GLU A 88 -10.78 -16.51 0.03
CA GLU A 88 -12.14 -16.59 0.58
C GLU A 88 -12.65 -18.04 0.59
N GLU A 89 -12.50 -18.76 -0.53
CA GLU A 89 -12.91 -20.17 -0.63
C GLU A 89 -12.16 -21.10 0.33
N SER A 90 -10.87 -20.82 0.59
CA SER A 90 -10.03 -21.60 1.51
C SER A 90 -10.16 -21.16 2.98
N ASN A 91 -10.95 -20.13 3.26
CA ASN A 91 -11.10 -19.53 4.59
C ASN A 91 -9.75 -19.10 5.19
N SER A 92 -8.85 -18.61 4.34
CA SER A 92 -7.55 -18.08 4.75
C SER A 92 -7.70 -16.68 5.34
N SER A 93 -6.93 -16.36 6.37
CA SER A 93 -6.84 -15.00 6.90
C SER A 93 -5.92 -14.16 6.02
N TYR A 94 -6.42 -13.04 5.50
CA TYR A 94 -5.65 -12.11 4.69
C TYR A 94 -6.11 -10.65 4.86
N VAL A 95 -5.26 -9.72 4.44
CA VAL A 95 -5.56 -8.30 4.23
C VAL A 95 -5.06 -7.95 2.85
N ASP A 96 -5.84 -7.16 2.11
CA ASP A 96 -5.49 -6.75 0.76
C ASP A 96 -5.50 -5.23 0.59
N GLY A 97 -4.78 -4.77 -0.43
CA GLY A 97 -4.80 -3.40 -0.90
C GLY A 97 -5.05 -3.35 -2.42
N PRO A 98 -4.67 -2.25 -3.11
CA PRO A 98 -4.96 -2.08 -4.52
C PRO A 98 -4.29 -3.14 -5.42
N ASN A 99 -3.02 -3.48 -5.16
CA ASN A 99 -2.25 -4.43 -5.96
C ASN A 99 -1.47 -5.45 -5.14
N TRP A 100 -1.86 -5.69 -3.88
CA TRP A 100 -1.14 -6.60 -2.99
C TRP A 100 -2.09 -7.33 -2.04
N VAL A 101 -1.60 -8.44 -1.49
CA VAL A 101 -2.22 -9.21 -0.42
C VAL A 101 -1.17 -9.63 0.60
N VAL A 102 -1.49 -9.53 1.89
CA VAL A 102 -0.76 -10.13 3.00
C VAL A 102 -1.60 -11.29 3.53
N VAL A 103 -1.04 -12.50 3.51
CA VAL A 103 -1.67 -13.68 4.13
C VAL A 103 -0.92 -13.96 5.42
N ALA A 104 -1.61 -13.94 6.56
CA ALA A 104 -1.02 -14.15 7.87
C ALA A 104 -2.07 -14.59 8.90
N PRO A 105 -1.66 -15.12 10.08
CA PRO A 105 -2.58 -15.30 11.19
C PRO A 105 -3.27 -13.98 11.56
N GLN A 106 -4.55 -14.03 11.97
CA GLN A 106 -5.34 -12.82 12.26
C GLN A 106 -4.65 -11.86 13.23
N ALA A 107 -3.98 -12.38 14.27
CA ALA A 107 -3.27 -11.55 15.25
C ALA A 107 -2.12 -10.71 14.66
N GLU A 108 -1.55 -11.13 13.53
CA GLU A 108 -0.52 -10.39 12.80
C GLU A 108 -1.18 -9.39 11.82
N LEU A 109 -2.27 -9.79 11.16
CA LEU A 109 -3.05 -8.91 10.28
C LEU A 109 -3.64 -7.72 11.02
N ASP A 110 -4.15 -7.94 12.24
CA ASP A 110 -4.69 -6.87 13.08
C ASP A 110 -3.65 -5.77 13.36
N ARG A 111 -2.35 -6.07 13.32
CA ARG A 111 -1.30 -5.05 13.53
C ARG A 111 -1.15 -4.10 12.36
N ILE A 112 -1.36 -4.59 11.14
CA ILE A 112 -1.15 -3.81 9.91
C ILE A 112 -2.43 -3.10 9.42
N THR A 113 -3.58 -3.38 10.04
CA THR A 113 -4.88 -2.78 9.72
C THR A 113 -5.42 -1.79 10.75
N ASN A 114 -4.78 -1.68 11.92
CA ASN A 114 -5.15 -0.72 12.98
C ASN A 114 -4.37 0.60 12.85
#